data_AF-A0A1H7V7T8-F1
#
_entry.id   AF-A0A1H7V7T8-F1
#
_cell.length_a   1.000
_cell.length_b   1.000
_cell.length_c   1.000
_cell.angle_alpha   90.00
_cell.angle_beta   90.00
_cell.angle_gamma   90.00
#
_symmetry.space_group_name_H-M   'P 1'
#
loop_
_entity.id
_entity.type
_entity.pdbx_description
1 polymer ?
#
loop_
_entity_poly.entity_id
_entity_poly.type
_entity_poly.pdbx_seq_one_letter_code
_entity_poly.pdbx_strand_id
1 'polypeptide(L)' 'MVICNVVDETKIEPLIQGKLDIPVVLEDFDDRVDDEFARRFGAAVLSVLAEYKPDLKPYLDLTPAPKDD' A
#
# COMPACT_ATOMS: atom_id res chain seq x y z
N MET A 1 -6.12 -19.30 -5.39
CA MET A 1 -6.81 -18.17 -4.74
C MET A 1 -6.25 -18.05 -3.33
N VAL A 2 -5.38 -17.07 -3.08
CA VAL A 2 -4.84 -16.81 -1.74
C VAL A 2 -5.55 -15.56 -1.23
N ILE A 3 -6.32 -15.71 -0.15
CA ILE A 3 -6.99 -14.60 0.52
C ILE A 3 -6.13 -14.24 1.73
N CYS A 4 -5.46 -13.09 1.68
CA CYS A 4 -4.69 -12.54 2.80
C CYS A 4 -5.58 -11.58 3.61
N ASN A 5 -6.35 -12.13 4.55
CA ASN A 5 -7.10 -11.30 5.51
C ASN A 5 -6.21 -10.97 6.71
N VAL A 6 -6.22 -9.72 7.18
CA VAL A 6 -5.75 -9.40 8.55
C VAL A 6 -6.95 -9.15 9.48
N VAL A 7 -8.08 -8.64 8.97
CA VAL A 7 -9.37 -8.45 9.67
C VAL A 7 -10.48 -8.41 8.59
N ASP A 8 -11.73 -8.73 8.96
CA ASP A 8 -12.91 -8.62 8.09
C ASP A 8 -13.13 -7.16 7.61
N GLU A 9 -13.37 -6.96 6.32
CA GLU A 9 -13.52 -5.64 5.67
C GLU A 9 -14.61 -4.80 6.34
N THR A 10 -15.75 -5.42 6.64
CA THR A 10 -16.89 -4.75 7.31
C THR A 10 -16.55 -4.23 8.70
N LYS A 11 -15.51 -4.78 9.34
CA LYS A 11 -15.03 -4.36 10.65
C LYS A 11 -14.02 -3.23 10.59
N ILE A 12 -13.32 -3.08 9.47
CA ILE A 12 -12.28 -2.06 9.33
C ILE A 12 -12.79 -0.83 8.58
N GLU A 13 -13.71 -0.97 7.63
CA GLU A 13 -14.35 0.12 6.87
C GLU A 13 -14.75 1.34 7.73
N PRO A 14 -15.45 1.20 8.87
CA PRO A 14 -15.79 2.35 9.72
C PRO A 14 -14.59 3.05 10.38
N LEU A 15 -13.44 2.37 10.50
CA LEU A 15 -12.21 2.89 11.12
C LEU A 15 -11.33 3.61 10.10
N ILE A 16 -11.21 3.08 8.89
CA ILE A 16 -10.34 3.65 7.84
C ILE A 16 -11.06 4.63 6.92
N GLN A 17 -12.38 4.51 6.73
CA GLN A 17 -13.18 5.42 5.89
C GLN A 17 -12.57 5.67 4.50
N GLY A 18 -11.94 4.66 3.88
CA GLY A 18 -11.24 4.76 2.60
C GLY A 18 -9.90 5.51 2.63
N LYS A 19 -9.42 5.97 3.79
CA LYS A 19 -8.17 6.75 3.91
C LYS A 19 -6.90 5.89 3.91
N LEU A 20 -7.05 4.58 3.83
CA LEU A 20 -5.97 3.58 3.83
C LEU A 20 -6.08 2.63 2.63
N ASP A 21 -6.93 2.98 1.66
CA ASP A 21 -7.10 2.20 0.45
C ASP A 21 -5.91 2.46 -0.47
N ILE A 22 -5.17 1.41 -0.78
CA ILE A 22 -4.13 1.44 -1.81
C ILE A 22 -4.72 0.70 -3.00
N PRO A 23 -5.28 1.43 -3.99
CA PRO A 23 -5.83 0.80 -5.18
C PRO A 23 -4.69 0.11 -5.93
N VAL A 24 -4.78 -1.20 -6.07
CA VAL A 24 -3.86 -2.00 -6.86
C VAL A 24 -4.60 -2.55 -8.05
N VAL A 25 -4.24 -2.08 -9.24
CA VAL A 25 -4.72 -2.64 -10.51
C VAL A 25 -3.72 -3.71 -10.95
N LEU A 26 -4.04 -4.98 -10.74
CA LEU A 26 -3.14 -6.10 -11.07
C LEU A 26 -2.86 -6.24 -12.57
N GLU A 27 -3.76 -5.72 -13.42
CA GLU A 27 -3.58 -5.69 -14.87
C GLU A 27 -2.33 -4.88 -15.29
N ASP A 28 -1.92 -3.88 -14.48
CA ASP A 28 -0.71 -3.09 -14.71
C ASP A 28 0.58 -3.88 -14.42
N PHE A 29 0.46 -5.10 -13.89
CA PHE A 29 1.57 -5.96 -13.44
C PHE A 29 1.47 -7.39 -14.01
N ASP A 30 0.90 -7.57 -15.20
CA ASP A 30 0.74 -8.87 -15.86
C ASP A 30 0.01 -9.92 -14.98
N ASP A 31 -0.88 -9.46 -14.09
CA ASP A 31 -1.57 -10.28 -13.08
C ASP A 31 -0.60 -11.05 -12.15
N ARG A 32 0.62 -10.53 -11.97
CA ARG A 32 1.66 -11.13 -11.14
C ARG A 32 2.07 -10.22 -9.99
N VAL A 33 2.30 -10.86 -8.86
CA VAL A 33 2.93 -10.26 -7.69
C VAL A 33 4.39 -10.69 -7.71
N ASP A 34 5.19 -9.98 -8.49
CA ASP A 34 6.64 -10.18 -8.57
C ASP A 34 7.40 -9.25 -7.60
N ASP A 35 8.73 -9.32 -7.63
CA ASP A 35 9.57 -8.54 -6.73
C ASP A 35 9.42 -7.02 -6.98
N GLU A 36 9.14 -6.60 -8.21
CA GLU A 36 8.95 -5.19 -8.54
C GLU A 36 7.61 -4.67 -8.02
N PHE A 37 6.55 -5.46 -8.19
CA PHE A 37 5.26 -5.19 -7.56
C PHE A 37 5.41 -5.06 -6.04
N ALA A 38 6.04 -6.05 -5.39
CA ALA A 38 6.19 -6.08 -3.94
C ALA A 38 6.97 -4.86 -3.42
N ARG A 39 8.00 -4.44 -4.17
CA ARG A 39 8.78 -3.23 -3.87
C ARG A 39 7.94 -1.97 -3.95
N ARG A 40 7.17 -1.78 -5.03
CA ARG A 40 6.32 -0.59 -5.24
C ARG A 40 5.17 -0.54 -4.24
N PHE A 41 4.52 -1.68 -4.00
CA PHE A 41 3.44 -1.80 -3.02
C PHE A 41 3.93 -1.49 -1.59
N GLY A 42 5.06 -2.08 -1.18
CA GLY A 42 5.65 -1.82 0.13
C GLY A 42 6.01 -0.35 0.33
N ALA A 43 6.59 0.30 -0.69
CA ALA A 43 6.89 1.73 -0.64
C ALA A 43 5.62 2.58 -0.46
N ALA A 44 4.55 2.30 -1.21
CA ALA A 44 3.28 3.00 -1.10
C ALA A 44 2.63 2.85 0.30
N VAL A 45 2.60 1.63 0.86
CA VAL A 45 2.10 1.37 2.22
C VAL A 45 2.87 2.18 3.25
N LEU A 46 4.20 2.17 3.17
CA LEU A 46 5.05 2.88 4.11
C LEU A 46 4.91 4.41 3.97
N SER A 47 4.74 4.94 2.76
CA SER A 47 4.45 6.36 2.54
C SER A 47 3.13 6.78 3.19
N VAL A 48 2.06 6.00 3.02
CA VAL A 48 0.77 6.26 3.67
C VAL A 48 0.92 6.21 5.20
N LEU A 49 1.62 5.20 5.73
CA LEU A 49 1.89 5.09 7.17
C LEU A 49 2.69 6.29 7.73
N ALA A 50 3.63 6.82 6.95
CA ALA A 50 4.43 7.98 7.35
C ALA A 50 3.62 9.27 7.49
N GLU A 51 2.54 9.41 6.71
CA GLU A 51 1.60 10.53 6.85
C GLU A 51 0.82 10.45 8.17
N TYR A 52 0.46 9.25 8.62
CA TYR A 52 -0.21 9.04 9.91
C TYR A 52 0.75 8.99 11.11
N LYS A 53 2.02 8.60 10.88
CA LYS A 53 3.07 8.52 11.89
C LYS A 53 4.33 9.25 11.41
N PRO A 54 4.40 10.57 11.58
CA PRO A 54 5.53 11.37 11.10
C PRO A 54 6.89 10.93 11.66
N ASP A 55 6.91 10.35 12.86
CA ASP A 55 8.12 9.79 13.50
C ASP A 55 8.75 8.64 12.70
N LEU A 56 8.01 8.04 11.76
CA LEU A 56 8.52 7.02 10.86
C LEU A 56 9.37 7.62 9.74
N LYS A 57 9.13 8.88 9.33
CA LYS A 57 9.78 9.54 8.19
C LYS A 57 11.31 9.46 8.18
N PRO A 58 12.04 9.63 9.31
CA PRO A 58 13.50 9.52 9.34
C PRO A 58 14.04 8.11 9.05
N TYR A 59 13.21 7.08 9.17
CA TYR A 59 13.57 5.68 8.94
C TYR A 59 13.18 5.18 7.54
N LEU A 60 12.55 6.03 6.72
CA LEU A 60 12.13 5.69 5.38
C LEU A 60 13.12 6.23 4.35
N ASP A 61 13.90 5.33 3.76
CA ASP A 61 14.71 5.61 2.57
C ASP A 61 14.06 4.91 1.37
N LEU A 62 12.91 5.46 0.96
CA LEU A 62 12.10 4.90 -0.12
C LEU A 62 12.32 5.71 -1.38
N THR A 63 12.56 5.02 -2.49
CA THR A 63 12.48 5.65 -3.80
C THR A 63 11.01 6.00 -4.07
N PRO A 64 10.66 7.28 -4.31
CA PRO A 64 9.29 7.64 -4.64
C PRO A 64 8.84 6.86 -5.87
N ALA A 65 7.62 6.32 -5.84
CA ALA A 65 7.01 5.84 -7.07
C ALA A 65 6.96 7.01 -8.06
N PRO A 66 7.23 6.78 -9.36
CA PRO A 66 7.01 7.81 -10.36
C PRO A 66 5.57 8.32 -10.21
N LYS A 67 5.42 9.64 -10.09
CA LYS A 67 4.10 10.26 -10.22
C LYS A 67 3.75 10.15 -11.69
N ASP A 68 2.78 9.31 -12.02
CA ASP A 68 2.12 9.41 -13.30
C ASP A 68 1.37 10.77 -13.33
N ASP A 69 1.71 11.60 -14.32
CA ASP A 69 1.07 12.90 -14.61
C ASP A 69 -0.34 12.73 -15.19
#